data_AF-A0A1M5MCH9-F1
#
_entry.id   AF-A0A1M5MCH9-F1
#
_cell.length_a   1.000
_cell.length_b   1.000
_cell.length_c   1.000
_cell.angle_alpha   90.00
_cell.angle_beta   90.00
_cell.angle_gamma   90.00
#
_symmetry.space_group_name_H-M   'P 1'
#
loop_
_entity.id
_entity.type
_entity.pdbx_description
1 polymer ?
#
loop_
_entity_poly.entity_id
_entity_poly.type
_entity_poly.pdbx_seq_one_letter_code
_entity_poly.pdbx_strand_id
1 'polypeptide(L)'
;MTQYPARPAYDWMSDTIYTPCRRRRPVTLVRHQHTCPDGTPVLVTAQWLWATGTTVHRWRIAGRPAGTTSALCRPESPPDWSRVDAEHPAGPSTTVSSPSVRRTIVTDPYARPVRSSPPVPPSVGSDPDPVAVAGSPAGAPSVPPRSRPSATAARAPVLRARTPTPRVAPPLILVEGGEKTGKTWLAAQLTASPRVGRSYWIEWGEKECAEEYLQIPGVRYTILDHNGTIEDVANQVYAVRAEAQRAADAGQPPVTLTVDTMSWEWEVLKAWAHKRALSAPSVKARLQRNPDLAAEDIGVPMNIWQEATERHYKLMRLLQSIPGVVTLIARGKEVTALDGQGRPIPGERSYRVEGHKHLAYDCSVWVRLSRDHAPLVVGARSVRAGIRPGVDKPRCVPELSLEWLVFDVLGYRAEQNRTTTGSEVVAGAAAS
;
A
#
# COMPACT_ATOMS: atom_id res chain seq x y z
N MET A 1 33.62 24.87 64.02
CA MET A 1 32.83 23.77 64.62
C MET A 1 31.77 23.36 63.63
N THR A 2 31.95 22.17 63.08
CA THR A 2 31.18 21.56 62.01
C THR A 2 30.05 20.74 62.64
N GLN A 3 28.80 20.96 62.24
CA GLN A 3 27.71 20.00 62.49
C GLN A 3 26.83 19.89 61.24
N TYR A 4 26.90 18.72 60.61
CA TYR A 4 25.94 18.24 59.62
C TYR A 4 24.64 17.83 60.33
N PRO A 5 23.46 18.13 59.77
CA PRO A 5 22.28 17.34 60.04
C PRO A 5 22.14 16.19 59.04
N ALA A 6 21.65 15.07 59.57
CA ALA A 6 21.60 13.73 58.98
C ALA A 6 20.71 13.62 57.72
N ARG A 7 21.10 12.72 56.82
CA ARG A 7 20.25 12.22 55.71
C ARG A 7 19.19 11.26 56.27
N PRO A 8 17.93 11.30 55.80
CA PRO A 8 17.00 10.20 56.03
C PRO A 8 17.34 9.02 55.08
N ALA A 9 17.29 7.82 55.63
CA ALA A 9 17.36 6.56 54.89
C ALA A 9 16.13 6.42 53.98
N TYR A 10 16.34 6.09 52.70
CA TYR A 10 15.25 5.64 51.83
C TYR A 10 15.19 4.12 51.85
N ASP A 11 14.03 3.64 52.29
CA ASP A 11 13.57 2.27 52.27
C ASP A 11 13.33 1.82 50.82
N TRP A 12 13.82 0.64 50.44
CA TRP A 12 13.63 0.10 49.09
C TRP A 12 12.36 -0.73 49.05
N MET A 13 11.25 -0.15 48.58
CA MET A 13 10.08 -0.94 48.16
C MET A 13 10.16 -1.26 46.67
N SER A 14 10.31 -2.54 46.34
CA SER A 14 10.15 -3.07 44.99
C SER A 14 8.71 -3.54 44.80
N ASP A 15 7.90 -2.78 44.06
CA ASP A 15 6.59 -3.26 43.62
C ASP A 15 6.75 -4.15 42.39
N THR A 16 6.48 -5.45 42.57
CA THR A 16 6.36 -6.42 41.47
C THR A 16 4.90 -6.47 41.02
N ILE A 17 4.57 -5.86 39.89
CA ILE A 17 3.23 -5.95 39.30
C ILE A 17 3.16 -7.21 38.44
N TYR A 18 2.38 -8.19 38.89
CA TYR A 18 2.01 -9.37 38.08
C TYR A 18 0.80 -9.04 37.19
N THR A 19 0.94 -9.23 35.88
CA THR A 19 -0.21 -9.29 34.95
C THR A 19 -0.28 -10.70 34.34
N PRO A 20 -1.41 -11.41 34.41
CA PRO A 20 -1.52 -12.74 33.83
C PRO A 20 -1.92 -12.62 32.35
N CYS A 21 -0.96 -12.76 31.44
CA CYS A 21 -1.28 -13.05 30.04
C CYS A 21 -0.29 -14.06 29.47
N ARG A 22 -0.81 -15.24 29.11
CA ARG A 22 -0.03 -16.39 28.61
C ARG A 22 0.68 -16.01 27.31
N ARG A 23 1.99 -16.30 27.28
CA ARG A 23 2.95 -16.19 26.15
C ARG A 23 3.49 -14.79 25.82
N ARG A 24 4.44 -14.31 26.65
CA ARG A 24 5.65 -13.54 26.26
C ARG A 24 6.62 -13.52 27.47
N ARG A 25 7.94 -13.52 27.20
CA ARG A 25 9.02 -13.62 28.21
C ARG A 25 9.08 -12.37 29.12
N PRO A 26 9.60 -12.49 30.36
CA PRO A 26 9.66 -11.37 31.31
C PRO A 26 10.61 -10.26 30.83
N VAL A 27 10.26 -9.01 31.15
CA VAL A 27 11.05 -7.80 30.91
C VAL A 27 11.61 -7.33 32.25
N THR A 28 12.93 -7.13 32.34
CA THR A 28 13.58 -6.57 33.54
C THR A 28 13.69 -5.06 33.40
N LEU A 29 13.15 -4.32 34.36
CA LEU A 29 13.32 -2.87 34.46
C LEU A 29 14.55 -2.58 35.33
N VAL A 30 15.56 -1.88 34.79
CA VAL A 30 16.72 -1.40 35.56
C VAL A 30 16.65 0.13 35.61
N ARG A 31 16.67 0.71 36.81
CA ARG A 31 16.76 2.16 37.02
C ARG A 31 18.20 2.52 37.36
N HIS A 32 18.76 3.49 36.64
CA HIS A 32 19.97 4.21 37.04
C HIS A 32 19.64 5.69 37.17
N GLN A 33 20.06 6.30 38.28
CA GLN A 33 20.01 7.74 38.49
C GLN A 33 21.39 8.34 38.20
N HIS A 34 21.42 9.43 37.44
CA HIS A 34 22.61 10.25 37.26
C HIS A 34 22.28 11.72 37.55
N THR A 35 23.23 12.38 38.20
CA THR A 35 23.22 13.83 38.48
C THR A 35 24.27 14.51 37.61
N CYS A 36 23.92 15.69 37.07
CA CYS A 36 24.89 16.55 36.40
C CYS A 36 25.93 17.11 37.40
N PRO A 37 27.10 17.59 36.92
CA PRO A 37 28.13 18.18 37.79
C PRO A 37 27.67 19.39 38.61
N ASP A 38 26.58 20.04 38.21
CA ASP A 38 25.95 21.17 38.90
C ASP A 38 24.84 20.74 39.89
N GLY A 39 24.65 19.44 40.11
CA GLY A 39 23.67 18.90 41.05
C GLY A 39 22.23 18.83 40.53
N THR A 40 21.99 19.17 39.26
CA THR A 40 20.63 19.13 38.70
C THR A 40 20.18 17.69 38.44
N PRO A 41 18.98 17.27 38.92
CA PRO A 41 18.47 15.93 38.65
C PRO A 41 17.96 15.81 37.21
N VAL A 42 18.42 14.80 36.49
CA VAL A 42 17.94 14.47 35.13
C VAL A 42 16.86 13.40 35.22
N LEU A 43 15.65 13.70 34.75
CA LEU A 43 14.59 12.71 34.62
C LEU A 43 14.85 11.83 33.39
N VAL A 44 15.12 10.54 33.61
CA VAL A 44 15.32 9.56 32.53
C VAL A 44 14.03 8.77 32.31
N THR A 45 13.46 8.85 31.11
CA THR A 45 12.35 7.99 30.66
C THR A 45 12.80 6.56 30.40
N ALA A 46 11.93 5.60 30.73
CA ALA A 46 12.18 4.15 30.74
C ALA A 46 12.76 3.58 29.42
N GLN A 47 13.63 2.57 29.56
CA GLN A 47 14.26 1.86 28.46
C GLN A 47 13.48 0.57 28.12
N TRP A 48 13.22 0.34 26.84
CA TRP A 48 12.69 -0.93 26.33
C TRP A 48 13.79 -1.60 25.49
N LEU A 49 14.29 -2.75 25.96
CA LEU A 49 15.23 -3.57 25.19
C LEU A 49 14.45 -4.51 24.27
N TRP A 50 14.49 -4.25 22.96
CA TRP A 50 14.13 -5.22 21.93
C TRP A 50 15.40 -5.91 21.44
N ALA A 51 15.32 -7.23 21.22
CA ALA A 51 16.43 -8.06 20.78
C ALA A 51 16.81 -7.82 19.31
N THR A 52 17.22 -6.59 18.96
CA THR A 52 17.89 -6.23 17.69
C THR A 52 18.66 -4.90 17.85
N GLY A 53 19.57 -4.83 18.84
CA GLY A 53 20.80 -4.03 18.81
C GLY A 53 20.79 -2.56 18.32
N THR A 54 19.70 -1.81 18.42
CA THR A 54 19.65 -0.40 17.98
C THR A 54 19.16 0.50 19.12
N THR A 55 19.97 1.49 19.52
CA THR A 55 19.64 2.44 20.59
C THR A 55 19.31 3.80 19.99
N VAL A 56 18.16 4.39 20.34
CA VAL A 56 17.81 5.77 19.98
C VAL A 56 17.79 6.59 21.26
N HIS A 57 18.62 7.63 21.34
CA HIS A 57 18.61 8.59 22.44
C HIS A 57 17.80 9.82 22.06
N ARG A 58 16.90 10.27 22.95
CA ARG A 58 16.21 11.55 22.83
C ARG A 58 16.49 12.37 24.09
N TRP A 59 17.23 13.46 23.94
CA TRP A 59 17.50 14.38 25.04
C TRP A 59 16.51 15.54 25.00
N ARG A 60 16.01 15.94 26.16
CA ARG A 60 15.23 17.18 26.33
C ARG A 60 15.87 17.95 27.48
N ILE A 61 16.46 19.09 27.18
CA ILE A 61 16.94 20.04 28.19
C ILE A 61 15.80 21.02 28.43
N ALA A 62 15.39 21.21 29.68
CA ALA A 62 14.36 22.17 30.02
C ALA A 62 14.89 23.61 29.84
N GLY A 63 14.21 24.45 29.05
CA GLY A 63 14.38 25.91 29.10
C GLY A 63 14.77 26.67 27.83
N ARG A 64 14.83 26.09 26.62
CA ARG A 64 15.00 26.86 25.35
C ARG A 64 14.18 26.33 24.17
N PRO A 65 13.69 27.18 23.25
CA PRO A 65 12.91 26.77 22.08
C PRO A 65 13.78 26.03 21.04
N ALA A 66 13.17 25.07 20.35
CA ALA A 66 13.84 24.12 19.47
C ALA A 66 14.37 24.77 18.18
N GLY A 67 15.70 24.93 18.09
CA GLY A 67 16.43 25.00 16.82
C GLY A 67 16.97 23.62 16.49
N THR A 68 16.73 23.13 15.27
CA THR A 68 17.19 21.82 14.82
C THR A 68 18.64 21.93 14.33
N THR A 69 19.61 21.49 15.15
CA THR A 69 20.97 21.21 14.66
C THR A 69 21.10 19.70 14.51
N SER A 70 21.11 19.21 13.26
CA SER A 70 21.41 17.82 12.96
C SER A 70 22.89 17.68 12.63
N ALA A 71 23.69 17.15 13.55
CA ALA A 71 25.02 16.64 13.24
C ALA A 71 24.88 15.17 12.82
N LEU A 72 25.18 14.87 11.55
CA LEU A 72 25.16 13.53 10.99
C LEU A 72 26.56 12.94 11.14
N CYS A 73 26.77 12.05 12.11
CA CYS A 73 27.95 11.18 12.12
C CYS A 73 27.73 10.05 11.11
N ARG A 74 28.41 10.10 9.96
CA ARG A 74 28.54 8.94 9.07
C ARG A 74 29.69 8.05 9.57
N PRO A 75 29.58 6.71 9.46
CA PRO A 75 30.75 5.85 9.48
C PRO A 75 31.40 5.91 8.08
N GLU A 76 32.56 6.54 7.98
CA GLU A 76 33.38 6.53 6.76
C GLU A 76 34.05 5.16 6.59
N SER A 77 34.00 4.61 5.38
CA SER A 77 34.86 3.52 4.92
C SER A 77 36.27 4.06 4.62
N PRO A 78 37.33 3.24 4.75
CA PRO A 78 38.71 3.75 4.75
C PRO A 78 39.16 4.22 3.36
N PRO A 79 39.95 5.32 3.26
CA PRO A 79 40.57 5.70 2.00
C PRO A 79 41.81 4.86 1.69
N ASP A 80 41.95 4.54 0.40
CA ASP A 80 43.11 3.95 -0.25
C ASP A 80 44.26 4.98 -0.31
N TRP A 81 45.43 4.61 0.24
CA TRP A 81 46.62 5.45 0.28
C TRP A 81 47.71 4.86 -0.61
N SER A 82 47.72 5.26 -1.88
CA SER A 82 48.93 5.20 -2.69
C SER A 82 49.04 6.46 -3.58
N ARG A 83 50.13 7.24 -3.38
CA ARG A 83 50.57 8.46 -4.09
C ARG A 83 49.74 9.74 -3.80
N VAL A 84 50.27 10.94 -3.54
CA VAL A 84 51.61 11.57 -3.65
C VAL A 84 51.63 12.87 -2.82
N ASP A 85 52.76 13.12 -2.17
CA ASP A 85 53.49 14.35 -1.80
C ASP A 85 52.83 15.65 -1.25
N ALA A 86 53.32 16.00 -0.06
CA ALA A 86 53.80 17.29 0.47
C ALA A 86 53.17 18.63 -0.01
N GLU A 87 52.62 19.39 0.94
CA GLU A 87 53.30 20.55 1.56
C GLU A 87 52.39 21.19 2.64
N HIS A 88 53.02 21.67 3.72
CA HIS A 88 52.43 22.36 4.88
C HIS A 88 52.95 23.82 4.87
N PRO A 89 52.26 24.83 5.48
CA PRO A 89 52.33 24.97 6.94
C PRO A 89 51.13 25.60 7.69
N ALA A 90 50.96 25.09 8.93
CA ALA A 90 50.74 25.75 10.23
C ALA A 90 49.52 26.67 10.52
N GLY A 91 48.68 26.21 11.47
CA GLY A 91 47.83 27.01 12.37
C GLY A 91 47.45 26.16 13.62
N PRO A 92 47.33 26.74 14.83
CA PRO A 92 47.44 25.98 16.08
C PRO A 92 46.15 25.24 16.47
N SER A 93 46.34 23.98 16.88
CA SER A 93 45.35 23.07 17.44
C SER A 93 45.18 23.25 18.95
N THR A 94 43.94 23.12 19.44
CA THR A 94 43.63 22.90 20.87
C THR A 94 43.01 21.52 21.01
N THR A 95 43.74 20.61 21.66
CA THR A 95 43.34 19.22 21.88
C THR A 95 42.63 19.09 23.23
N VAL A 96 41.42 18.53 23.26
CA VAL A 96 40.79 18.04 24.50
C VAL A 96 40.74 16.52 24.44
N SER A 97 41.40 15.89 25.41
CA SER A 97 41.57 14.44 25.55
C SER A 97 40.26 13.72 25.88
N SER A 98 39.97 12.63 25.18
CA SER A 98 38.88 11.69 25.51
C SER A 98 39.39 10.55 26.40
N PRO A 99 38.59 10.04 27.35
CA PRO A 99 38.98 8.94 28.21
C PRO A 99 38.86 7.58 27.49
N SER A 100 39.80 6.70 27.81
CA SER A 100 39.94 5.35 27.28
C SER A 100 38.84 4.40 27.80
N VAL A 101 38.13 3.73 26.88
CA VAL A 101 37.19 2.65 27.20
C VAL A 101 37.88 1.31 26.93
N ARG A 102 38.11 0.52 27.99
CA ARG A 102 38.50 -0.89 27.89
C ARG A 102 37.30 -1.74 27.47
N ARG A 103 37.45 -2.55 26.42
CA ARG A 103 36.48 -3.62 26.08
C ARG A 103 36.74 -4.84 26.97
N THR A 104 35.76 -5.21 27.79
CA THR A 104 35.69 -6.53 28.41
C THR A 104 34.76 -7.39 27.54
N ILE A 105 35.28 -8.50 27.03
CA ILE A 105 34.49 -9.52 26.33
C ILE A 105 33.83 -10.40 27.39
N VAL A 106 32.50 -10.43 27.42
CA VAL A 106 31.72 -11.40 28.21
C VAL A 106 31.18 -12.44 27.24
N THR A 107 31.64 -13.68 27.38
CA THR A 107 31.14 -14.85 26.64
C THR A 107 29.86 -15.38 27.29
N ASP A 108 28.83 -15.66 26.48
CA ASP A 108 27.56 -16.25 26.91
C ASP A 108 27.71 -17.76 27.15
N PRO A 109 27.47 -18.28 28.37
CA PRO A 109 27.64 -19.69 28.70
C PRO A 109 26.43 -20.59 28.34
N TYR A 110 25.42 -20.11 27.60
CA TYR A 110 24.20 -20.91 27.32
C TYR A 110 23.90 -21.20 25.83
N ALA A 111 24.84 -21.01 24.92
CA ALA A 111 24.67 -21.42 23.52
C ALA A 111 24.68 -22.96 23.37
N ARG A 112 23.50 -23.59 23.25
CA ARG A 112 23.36 -25.01 22.85
C ARG A 112 23.24 -25.16 21.33
N PRO A 113 23.90 -26.17 20.71
CA PRO A 113 23.83 -26.41 19.27
C PRO A 113 22.50 -27.07 18.85
N VAL A 114 22.03 -26.67 17.67
CA VAL A 114 20.82 -27.17 16.99
C VAL A 114 21.07 -28.59 16.45
N ARG A 115 20.23 -29.56 16.85
CA ARG A 115 20.23 -30.94 16.34
C ARG A 115 19.41 -31.06 15.06
N SER A 116 19.95 -31.82 14.11
CA SER A 116 19.31 -32.32 12.89
C SER A 116 18.20 -33.34 13.19
N SER A 117 17.17 -33.35 12.34
CA SER A 117 16.00 -34.25 12.41
C SER A 117 16.37 -35.72 12.16
N PRO A 118 15.67 -36.70 12.78
CA PRO A 118 15.93 -38.12 12.57
C PRO A 118 15.19 -38.70 11.36
N PRO A 119 15.67 -39.83 10.78
CA PRO A 119 15.04 -40.50 9.64
C PRO A 119 13.87 -41.43 10.04
N VAL A 120 12.98 -41.67 9.08
CA VAL A 120 11.77 -42.51 9.17
C VAL A 120 12.14 -44.01 9.10
N PRO A 121 11.54 -44.89 9.94
CA PRO A 121 11.78 -46.33 9.89
C PRO A 121 10.89 -47.06 8.85
N PRO A 122 11.33 -48.22 8.34
CA PRO A 122 10.57 -49.02 7.37
C PRO A 122 9.46 -49.85 8.04
N SER A 123 8.33 -49.98 7.34
CA SER A 123 7.17 -50.80 7.73
C SER A 123 7.44 -52.29 7.52
N VAL A 124 7.32 -53.07 8.59
CA VAL A 124 7.36 -54.54 8.60
C VAL A 124 5.92 -55.06 8.52
N GLY A 125 5.66 -55.99 7.60
CA GLY A 125 4.36 -56.65 7.45
C GLY A 125 4.14 -57.74 8.50
N SER A 126 2.87 -58.07 8.75
CA SER A 126 2.38 -59.31 9.35
C SER A 126 0.85 -59.33 9.26
N ASP A 127 0.29 -60.19 8.41
CA ASP A 127 -1.03 -60.81 8.61
C ASP A 127 -0.86 -61.98 9.60
N PRO A 128 -1.88 -62.34 10.41
CA PRO A 128 -2.90 -63.28 9.92
C PRO A 128 -4.36 -63.05 10.41
N ASP A 129 -5.27 -63.62 9.61
CA ASP A 129 -6.68 -64.03 9.82
C ASP A 129 -7.02 -64.63 11.21
N PRO A 130 -8.31 -64.89 11.61
CA PRO A 130 -9.52 -65.15 10.77
C PRO A 130 -10.86 -64.59 11.34
N VAL A 131 -11.97 -64.78 10.61
CA VAL A 131 -13.15 -65.60 11.01
C VAL A 131 -14.30 -65.41 10.02
N ALA A 132 -14.85 -66.55 9.59
CA ALA A 132 -15.91 -66.74 8.63
C ALA A 132 -17.31 -66.33 9.11
N VAL A 133 -18.16 -65.85 8.19
CA VAL A 133 -19.61 -66.09 8.23
C VAL A 133 -20.10 -66.37 6.81
N ALA A 134 -20.84 -67.48 6.68
CA ALA A 134 -21.40 -68.05 5.47
C ALA A 134 -22.61 -67.29 4.93
N GLY A 135 -22.87 -67.42 3.62
CA GLY A 135 -24.16 -67.09 3.01
C GLY A 135 -24.09 -66.80 1.51
N SER A 136 -24.08 -67.85 0.68
CA SER A 136 -24.36 -67.76 -0.77
C SER A 136 -25.86 -67.49 -1.02
N PRO A 137 -26.24 -66.79 -2.11
CA PRO A 137 -26.60 -67.56 -3.30
C PRO A 137 -26.19 -66.95 -4.66
N ALA A 138 -25.70 -67.86 -5.50
CA ALA A 138 -25.92 -68.03 -6.94
C ALA A 138 -26.28 -66.81 -7.84
N GLY A 139 -25.45 -66.64 -8.88
CA GLY A 139 -25.92 -66.47 -10.25
C GLY A 139 -26.01 -65.04 -10.78
N ALA A 140 -24.89 -64.45 -11.16
CA ALA A 140 -24.87 -63.33 -12.11
C ALA A 140 -23.72 -63.53 -13.13
N PRO A 141 -23.96 -63.35 -14.43
CA PRO A 141 -22.93 -63.49 -15.46
C PRO A 141 -21.83 -62.43 -15.25
N SER A 142 -20.57 -62.89 -15.28
CA SER A 142 -19.38 -62.04 -15.17
C SER A 142 -19.33 -61.04 -16.32
N VAL A 143 -19.67 -59.78 -16.02
CA VAL A 143 -19.41 -58.65 -16.91
C VAL A 143 -17.88 -58.48 -17.00
N PRO A 144 -17.26 -58.53 -18.20
CA PRO A 144 -15.83 -58.29 -18.32
C PRO A 144 -15.50 -56.90 -17.75
N PRO A 145 -14.40 -56.74 -17.02
CA PRO A 145 -14.04 -55.45 -16.44
C PRO A 145 -13.94 -54.43 -17.55
N ARG A 146 -14.82 -53.41 -17.52
CA ARG A 146 -14.70 -52.24 -18.39
C ARG A 146 -13.29 -51.68 -18.19
N SER A 147 -12.46 -51.73 -19.22
CA SER A 147 -11.18 -51.07 -19.25
C SER A 147 -11.42 -49.60 -18.88
N ARG A 148 -10.86 -49.17 -17.74
CA ARG A 148 -10.83 -47.75 -17.41
C ARG A 148 -10.13 -47.06 -18.57
N PRO A 149 -10.72 -46.00 -19.17
CA PRO A 149 -9.99 -45.22 -20.16
C PRO A 149 -8.67 -44.81 -19.53
N SER A 150 -7.58 -45.18 -20.20
CA SER A 150 -6.21 -44.83 -19.81
C SER A 150 -6.21 -43.35 -19.46
N ALA A 151 -5.85 -43.04 -18.21
CA ALA A 151 -5.72 -41.67 -17.76
C ALA A 151 -4.72 -41.00 -18.71
N THR A 152 -5.24 -40.18 -19.64
CA THR A 152 -4.41 -39.31 -20.45
C THR A 152 -3.58 -38.53 -19.45
N ALA A 153 -2.27 -38.82 -19.40
CA ALA A 153 -1.36 -38.17 -18.46
C ALA A 153 -1.55 -36.65 -18.65
N ALA A 154 -2.21 -36.02 -17.67
CA ALA A 154 -2.50 -34.60 -17.72
C ALA A 154 -1.15 -33.91 -17.85
N ARG A 155 -0.90 -33.33 -19.03
CA ARG A 155 0.37 -32.70 -19.35
C ARG A 155 0.65 -31.67 -18.27
N ALA A 156 1.78 -31.83 -17.57
CA ALA A 156 2.13 -30.95 -16.47
C ALA A 156 2.04 -29.48 -16.92
N PRO A 157 1.50 -28.58 -16.08
CA PRO A 157 1.28 -27.19 -16.47
C PRO A 157 2.61 -26.54 -16.85
N VAL A 158 2.67 -25.93 -18.03
CA VAL A 158 3.86 -25.23 -18.51
C VAL A 158 3.97 -23.88 -17.79
N LEU A 159 5.04 -23.69 -17.04
CA LEU A 159 5.36 -22.41 -16.41
C LEU A 159 5.73 -21.37 -17.48
N ARG A 160 4.96 -20.28 -17.55
CA ARG A 160 5.31 -19.10 -18.38
C ARG A 160 5.83 -18.01 -17.46
N ALA A 161 7.13 -17.74 -17.52
CA ALA A 161 7.79 -16.71 -16.74
C ALA A 161 8.55 -15.74 -17.65
N ARG A 162 8.78 -14.51 -17.17
CA ARG A 162 9.64 -13.52 -17.82
C ARG A 162 10.55 -12.87 -16.79
N THR A 163 11.73 -12.43 -17.22
CA THR A 163 12.59 -11.59 -16.39
C THR A 163 11.91 -10.24 -16.11
N PRO A 164 11.86 -9.77 -14.86
CA PRO A 164 11.38 -8.43 -14.53
C PRO A 164 12.19 -7.35 -15.26
N THR A 165 11.54 -6.28 -15.68
CA THR A 165 12.20 -5.12 -16.30
C THR A 165 12.01 -3.91 -15.40
N PRO A 166 12.96 -2.95 -15.39
CA PRO A 166 12.83 -1.71 -14.60
C PRO A 166 11.86 -0.70 -15.23
N ARG A 167 10.93 -1.17 -16.09
CA ARG A 167 9.97 -0.33 -16.79
C ARG A 167 8.93 0.20 -15.81
N VAL A 168 8.54 1.45 -15.99
CA VAL A 168 7.50 2.09 -15.19
C VAL A 168 6.15 1.65 -15.75
N ALA A 169 5.29 1.11 -14.88
CA ALA A 169 3.95 0.73 -15.29
C ALA A 169 3.15 1.97 -15.77
N PRO A 170 2.17 1.79 -16.67
CA PRO A 170 1.22 2.85 -17.01
C PRO A 170 0.64 3.52 -15.76
N PRO A 171 0.76 4.86 -15.62
CA PRO A 171 0.32 5.54 -14.42
C PRO A 171 -1.21 5.63 -14.36
N LEU A 172 -1.76 5.18 -13.25
CA LEU A 172 -3.13 5.43 -12.81
C LEU A 172 -3.08 6.37 -11.60
N ILE A 173 -3.55 7.61 -11.77
CA ILE A 173 -3.36 8.72 -10.84
C ILE A 173 -4.71 9.07 -10.24
N LEU A 174 -4.82 9.08 -8.90
CA LEU A 174 -5.95 9.67 -8.22
C LEU A 174 -5.64 11.13 -7.86
N VAL A 175 -6.47 12.05 -8.31
CA VAL A 175 -6.50 13.45 -7.88
C VAL A 175 -7.75 13.67 -7.05
N GLU A 176 -7.58 13.83 -5.75
CA GLU A 176 -8.70 14.11 -4.84
C GLU A 176 -8.52 15.44 -4.10
N GLY A 177 -9.61 15.92 -3.53
CA GLY A 177 -9.66 17.16 -2.78
C GLY A 177 -11.08 17.57 -2.50
N GLY A 178 -11.25 18.54 -1.60
CA GLY A 178 -12.53 19.20 -1.37
C GLY A 178 -13.09 19.87 -2.64
N GLU A 179 -14.25 20.51 -2.50
CA GLU A 179 -14.86 21.26 -3.60
C GLU A 179 -13.99 22.45 -4.02
N LYS A 180 -13.96 22.73 -5.32
CA LYS A 180 -13.28 23.90 -5.90
C LYS A 180 -11.78 24.01 -5.54
N THR A 181 -11.09 22.88 -5.41
CA THR A 181 -9.64 22.79 -5.16
C THR A 181 -8.79 22.71 -6.44
N GLY A 182 -9.41 22.78 -7.63
CA GLY A 182 -8.69 22.77 -8.92
C GLY A 182 -8.37 21.37 -9.49
N LYS A 183 -9.08 20.32 -9.07
CA LYS A 183 -8.85 18.93 -9.54
C LYS A 183 -9.00 18.79 -11.06
N THR A 184 -10.13 19.22 -11.60
CA THR A 184 -10.44 19.21 -13.03
C THR A 184 -9.47 20.08 -13.82
N TRP A 185 -9.14 21.28 -13.31
CA TRP A 185 -8.13 22.16 -13.90
C TRP A 185 -6.75 21.49 -14.01
N LEU A 186 -6.30 20.83 -12.94
CA LEU A 186 -5.02 20.11 -12.92
C LEU A 186 -4.99 18.95 -13.93
N ALA A 187 -6.10 18.22 -14.07
CA ALA A 187 -6.22 17.16 -15.07
C ALA A 187 -6.27 17.71 -16.51
N ALA A 188 -6.99 18.80 -16.75
CA ALA A 188 -7.07 19.46 -18.06
C ALA A 188 -5.69 19.91 -18.54
N GLN A 189 -4.88 20.53 -17.67
CA GLN A 189 -3.52 20.98 -18.01
C GLN A 189 -2.60 19.86 -18.51
N LEU A 190 -2.76 18.61 -18.05
CA LEU A 190 -1.98 17.48 -18.55
C LEU A 190 -2.16 17.28 -20.06
N THR A 191 -3.38 17.53 -20.56
CA THR A 191 -3.72 17.31 -21.96
C THR A 191 -3.04 18.31 -22.91
N ALA A 192 -2.62 19.47 -22.39
CA ALA A 192 -1.84 20.45 -23.13
C ALA A 192 -0.39 20.01 -23.39
N SER A 193 0.09 19.02 -22.63
CA SER A 193 1.46 18.56 -22.72
C SER A 193 1.80 18.02 -24.12
N PRO A 194 2.92 18.44 -24.75
CA PRO A 194 3.40 17.82 -25.99
C PRO A 194 3.89 16.37 -25.77
N ARG A 195 4.05 15.94 -24.51
CA ARG A 195 4.50 14.59 -24.15
C ARG A 195 3.37 13.57 -24.11
N VAL A 196 2.12 14.00 -24.28
CA VAL A 196 0.95 13.12 -24.39
C VAL A 196 0.35 13.17 -25.79
N GLY A 197 -0.33 12.09 -26.17
CA GLY A 197 -1.02 11.96 -27.46
C GLY A 197 -2.48 12.41 -27.36
N ARG A 198 -3.37 11.65 -28.00
CA ARG A 198 -4.81 11.86 -27.87
C ARG A 198 -5.24 11.75 -26.41
N SER A 199 -6.08 12.67 -25.98
CA SER A 199 -6.61 12.72 -24.62
C SER A 199 -8.11 12.59 -24.66
N TYR A 200 -8.65 11.70 -23.83
CA TYR A 200 -10.07 11.42 -23.72
C TYR A 200 -10.59 11.80 -22.34
N TRP A 201 -11.86 12.21 -22.28
CA TRP A 201 -12.50 12.66 -21.07
C TRP A 201 -13.86 11.98 -20.89
N ILE A 202 -14.08 11.38 -19.72
CA ILE A 202 -15.38 10.86 -19.31
C ILE A 202 -15.90 11.77 -18.20
N GLU A 203 -16.94 12.53 -18.50
CA GLU A 203 -17.61 13.40 -17.53
C GLU A 203 -18.81 12.66 -16.93
N TRP A 204 -18.62 12.14 -15.72
CA TRP A 204 -19.59 11.29 -15.04
C TRP A 204 -20.23 11.98 -13.85
N GLY A 205 -21.49 12.37 -14.04
CA GLY A 205 -22.40 12.86 -12.99
C GLY A 205 -22.58 14.36 -12.98
N GLU A 206 -21.47 15.09 -13.07
CA GLU A 206 -21.46 16.51 -13.43
C GLU A 206 -21.57 16.57 -14.96
N LYS A 207 -22.41 17.45 -15.51
CA LYS A 207 -22.61 17.56 -16.96
C LYS A 207 -22.06 18.91 -17.43
N GLU A 208 -21.41 18.89 -18.59
CA GLU A 208 -20.99 20.07 -19.37
C GLU A 208 -19.98 20.97 -18.64
N CYS A 209 -19.38 20.51 -17.55
CA CYS A 209 -18.30 21.21 -16.85
C CYS A 209 -16.96 21.03 -17.56
N ALA A 210 -16.78 19.90 -18.27
CA ALA A 210 -15.53 19.62 -18.95
C ALA A 210 -15.29 20.60 -20.12
N GLU A 211 -16.30 21.06 -20.84
CA GLU A 211 -16.09 21.94 -22.02
C GLU A 211 -15.44 23.29 -21.66
N GLU A 212 -15.78 23.86 -20.50
CA GLU A 212 -15.26 25.15 -20.04
C GLU A 212 -13.72 25.14 -19.94
N TYR A 213 -13.13 24.01 -19.55
CA TYR A 213 -11.67 23.90 -19.38
C TYR A 213 -10.91 23.86 -20.71
N LEU A 214 -11.58 23.74 -21.86
CA LEU A 214 -10.96 23.90 -23.18
C LEU A 214 -10.50 25.34 -23.44
N GLN A 215 -10.97 26.32 -22.65
CA GLN A 215 -10.49 27.70 -22.70
C GLN A 215 -9.07 27.87 -22.15
N ILE A 216 -8.54 26.88 -21.43
CA ILE A 216 -7.15 26.92 -20.95
C ILE A 216 -6.20 26.77 -22.16
N PRO A 217 -5.22 27.67 -22.34
CA PRO A 217 -4.32 27.61 -23.49
C PRO A 217 -3.63 26.25 -23.66
N GLY A 218 -3.76 25.68 -24.86
CA GLY A 218 -3.12 24.42 -25.26
C GLY A 218 -3.85 23.15 -24.83
N VAL A 219 -4.82 23.24 -23.91
CA VAL A 219 -5.62 22.08 -23.47
C VAL A 219 -6.38 21.47 -24.65
N ARG A 220 -6.40 20.14 -24.71
CA ARG A 220 -6.95 19.39 -25.86
C ARG A 220 -7.40 18.00 -25.44
N TYR A 221 -8.70 17.75 -25.44
CA TYR A 221 -9.26 16.42 -25.26
C TYR A 221 -10.58 16.26 -26.00
N THR A 222 -10.98 15.01 -26.16
CA THR A 222 -12.29 14.63 -26.68
C THR A 222 -13.13 14.09 -25.52
N ILE A 223 -14.28 14.71 -25.29
CA ILE A 223 -15.28 14.21 -24.36
C ILE A 223 -15.95 12.99 -24.99
N LEU A 224 -16.06 11.90 -24.23
CA LEU A 224 -16.68 10.66 -24.66
C LEU A 224 -18.14 10.65 -24.23
N ASP A 225 -19.03 10.48 -25.19
CA ASP A 225 -20.46 10.32 -24.92
C ASP A 225 -20.73 9.01 -24.17
N HIS A 226 -21.60 9.10 -23.18
CA HIS A 226 -22.15 7.94 -22.48
C HIS A 226 -23.52 8.22 -21.89
N ASN A 227 -24.31 7.18 -21.68
CA ASN A 227 -25.63 7.26 -21.07
C ASN A 227 -25.61 7.28 -19.52
N GLY A 228 -24.41 7.22 -18.93
CA GLY A 228 -24.19 7.31 -17.48
C GLY A 228 -24.30 5.97 -16.73
N THR A 229 -24.60 4.88 -17.42
CA THR A 229 -24.55 3.52 -16.85
C THR A 229 -23.12 3.03 -16.73
N ILE A 230 -22.85 2.17 -15.73
CA ILE A 230 -21.53 1.56 -15.51
C ILE A 230 -21.09 0.72 -16.72
N GLU A 231 -22.02 0.04 -17.39
CA GLU A 231 -21.75 -0.77 -18.57
C GLU A 231 -21.31 0.08 -19.76
N ASP A 232 -22.03 1.18 -20.04
CA ASP A 232 -21.71 2.04 -21.18
C ASP A 232 -20.39 2.79 -20.96
N VAL A 233 -20.16 3.30 -19.74
CA VAL A 233 -18.86 3.89 -19.38
C VAL A 233 -17.73 2.86 -19.52
N ALA A 234 -17.93 1.62 -19.06
CA ALA A 234 -16.93 0.57 -19.24
C ALA A 234 -16.64 0.27 -20.72
N ASN A 235 -17.64 0.34 -21.60
CA ASN A 235 -17.45 0.20 -23.05
C ASN A 235 -16.60 1.35 -23.62
N GLN A 236 -16.82 2.59 -23.17
CA GLN A 236 -16.00 3.74 -23.56
C GLN A 236 -14.54 3.56 -23.11
N VAL A 237 -14.33 3.12 -21.86
CA VAL A 237 -12.98 2.82 -21.35
C VAL A 237 -12.31 1.69 -22.16
N TYR A 238 -13.07 0.70 -22.61
CA TYR A 238 -12.55 -0.37 -23.47
C TYR A 238 -12.10 0.17 -24.85
N ALA A 239 -12.87 1.07 -25.44
CA ALA A 239 -12.50 1.74 -26.69
C ALA A 239 -11.21 2.56 -26.54
N VAL A 240 -11.09 3.34 -25.46
CA VAL A 240 -9.86 4.09 -25.16
C VAL A 240 -8.67 3.18 -24.94
N ARG A 241 -8.86 2.04 -24.28
CA ARG A 241 -7.78 1.04 -24.11
C ARG A 241 -7.28 0.52 -25.46
N ALA A 242 -8.18 0.21 -26.38
CA ALA A 242 -7.81 -0.26 -27.72
C ALA A 242 -7.03 0.81 -28.49
N GLU A 243 -7.47 2.07 -28.42
CA GLU A 243 -6.76 3.20 -29.03
C GLU A 243 -5.38 3.43 -28.39
N ALA A 244 -5.28 3.34 -27.06
CA ALA A 244 -4.02 3.44 -26.35
C ALA A 244 -3.04 2.34 -26.77
N GLN A 245 -3.53 1.11 -26.96
CA GLN A 245 -2.73 0.00 -27.46
C GLN A 245 -2.23 0.27 -28.89
N ARG A 246 -3.12 0.70 -29.80
CA ARG A 246 -2.74 1.10 -31.16
C ARG A 246 -1.66 2.18 -31.17
N ALA A 247 -1.82 3.22 -30.34
CA ALA A 247 -0.85 4.30 -30.21
C ALA A 247 0.51 3.80 -29.69
N ALA A 248 0.51 2.95 -28.67
CA ALA A 248 1.72 2.36 -28.10
C ALA A 248 2.47 1.48 -29.12
N ASP A 249 1.75 0.64 -29.87
CA ASP A 249 2.33 -0.21 -30.90
C ASP A 249 2.91 0.61 -32.06
N ALA A 250 2.29 1.75 -32.39
CA ALA A 250 2.78 2.72 -33.37
C ALA A 250 3.91 3.63 -32.84
N GLY A 251 4.32 3.49 -31.58
CA GLY A 251 5.34 4.35 -30.97
C GLY A 251 4.91 5.82 -30.81
N GLN A 252 3.60 6.08 -30.80
CA GLN A 252 3.06 7.42 -30.59
C GLN A 252 3.13 7.81 -29.10
N PRO A 253 3.07 9.12 -28.79
CA PRO A 253 2.91 9.57 -27.41
C PRO A 253 1.72 8.91 -26.71
N PRO A 254 1.79 8.69 -25.38
CA PRO A 254 0.78 7.95 -24.65
C PRO A 254 -0.58 8.62 -24.73
N VAL A 255 -1.61 7.83 -24.98
CA VAL A 255 -3.00 8.26 -24.84
C VAL A 255 -3.29 8.56 -23.38
N THR A 256 -4.11 9.59 -23.13
CA THR A 256 -4.60 9.91 -21.79
C THR A 256 -6.10 9.68 -21.66
N LEU A 257 -6.53 9.32 -20.45
CA LEU A 257 -7.94 9.22 -20.08
C LEU A 257 -8.15 9.92 -18.75
N THR A 258 -9.07 10.88 -18.70
CA THR A 258 -9.57 11.45 -17.45
C THR A 258 -10.98 10.94 -17.15
N VAL A 259 -11.23 10.49 -15.93
CA VAL A 259 -12.57 10.15 -15.42
C VAL A 259 -12.95 11.13 -14.32
N ASP A 260 -13.94 11.97 -14.60
CA ASP A 260 -14.41 13.06 -13.74
C ASP A 260 -15.91 12.90 -13.44
N THR A 261 -16.36 12.19 -12.39
CA THR A 261 -15.58 11.73 -11.22
C THR A 261 -15.84 10.27 -10.86
N MET A 262 -14.87 9.66 -10.18
CA MET A 262 -15.03 8.37 -9.49
C MET A 262 -15.89 8.45 -8.23
N SER A 263 -16.15 9.65 -7.70
CA SER A 263 -17.12 9.82 -6.61
C SER A 263 -18.53 9.50 -7.10
N TRP A 264 -18.87 9.96 -8.30
CA TRP A 264 -20.17 9.67 -8.91
C TRP A 264 -20.32 8.20 -9.31
N GLU A 265 -19.25 7.56 -9.79
CA GLU A 265 -19.26 6.10 -10.04
C GLU A 265 -19.76 5.33 -8.81
N TRP A 266 -19.29 5.69 -7.62
CA TRP A 266 -19.73 5.03 -6.39
C TRP A 266 -21.20 5.34 -6.04
N GLU A 267 -21.68 6.56 -6.30
CA GLU A 267 -23.11 6.90 -6.15
C GLU A 267 -23.99 6.08 -7.09
N VAL A 268 -23.58 5.92 -8.36
CA VAL A 268 -24.29 5.09 -9.35
C VAL A 268 -24.36 3.64 -8.87
N LEU A 269 -23.28 3.09 -8.33
CA LEU A 269 -23.25 1.72 -7.82
C LEU A 269 -24.13 1.54 -6.56
N LYS A 270 -24.14 2.52 -5.65
CA LYS A 270 -25.07 2.51 -4.50
C LYS A 270 -26.52 2.54 -4.97
N ALA A 271 -26.87 3.45 -5.87
CA ALA A 271 -28.22 3.56 -6.43
C ALA A 271 -28.65 2.27 -7.15
N TRP A 272 -27.74 1.66 -7.92
CA TRP A 272 -27.95 0.35 -8.54
C TRP A 272 -28.23 -0.74 -7.50
N ALA A 273 -27.45 -0.79 -6.42
CA ALA A 273 -27.61 -1.79 -5.36
C ALA A 273 -28.97 -1.66 -4.66
N HIS A 274 -29.40 -0.44 -4.34
CA HIS A 274 -30.74 -0.17 -3.80
C HIS A 274 -31.83 -0.63 -4.76
N LYS A 275 -31.77 -0.24 -6.03
CA LYS A 275 -32.75 -0.65 -7.05
C LYS A 275 -32.80 -2.18 -7.22
N ARG A 276 -31.64 -2.84 -7.17
CA ARG A 276 -31.51 -4.30 -7.29
C ARG A 276 -32.08 -5.04 -6.06
N ALA A 277 -31.95 -4.47 -4.87
CA ALA A 277 -32.56 -5.00 -3.66
C ALA A 277 -34.09 -4.90 -3.71
N LEU A 278 -34.61 -3.74 -4.11
CA LEU A 278 -36.05 -3.49 -4.27
C LEU A 278 -36.70 -4.33 -5.38
N SER A 279 -35.92 -4.78 -6.37
CA SER A 279 -36.44 -5.61 -7.46
C SER A 279 -36.70 -7.07 -7.07
N ALA A 280 -36.18 -7.54 -5.91
CA ALA A 280 -36.32 -8.92 -5.47
C ALA A 280 -37.80 -9.30 -5.22
N PRO A 281 -38.28 -10.46 -5.71
CA PRO A 281 -39.68 -10.86 -5.56
C PRO A 281 -40.14 -10.91 -4.10
N SER A 282 -39.28 -11.38 -3.19
CA SER A 282 -39.56 -11.43 -1.75
C SER A 282 -39.75 -10.04 -1.13
N VAL A 283 -38.97 -9.05 -1.57
CA VAL A 283 -39.07 -7.66 -1.14
C VAL A 283 -40.34 -7.03 -1.69
N LYS A 284 -40.64 -7.21 -2.99
CA LYS A 284 -41.88 -6.73 -3.60
C LYS A 284 -43.12 -7.28 -2.87
N ALA A 285 -43.13 -8.58 -2.58
CA ALA A 285 -44.21 -9.20 -1.82
C ALA A 285 -44.31 -8.68 -0.37
N ARG A 286 -43.19 -8.25 0.23
CA ARG A 286 -43.19 -7.65 1.58
C ARG A 286 -43.76 -6.24 1.57
N LEU A 287 -43.37 -5.41 0.59
CA LEU A 287 -43.91 -4.06 0.39
C LEU A 287 -45.41 -4.09 0.07
N GLN A 288 -45.86 -5.06 -0.74
CA GLN A 288 -47.29 -5.26 -1.02
C GLN A 288 -48.11 -5.66 0.21
N ARG A 289 -47.52 -6.44 1.12
CA ARG A 289 -48.18 -6.90 2.36
C ARG A 289 -48.16 -5.88 3.48
N ASN A 290 -47.21 -4.94 3.47
CA ASN A 290 -47.10 -3.89 4.47
C ASN A 290 -46.92 -2.53 3.78
N PRO A 291 -48.02 -1.81 3.50
CA PRO A 291 -48.00 -0.49 2.88
C PRO A 291 -47.25 0.58 3.68
N ASP A 292 -47.13 0.41 5.00
CA ASP A 292 -46.41 1.35 5.88
C ASP A 292 -44.88 1.14 5.84
N LEU A 293 -44.40 0.04 5.26
CA LEU A 293 -42.97 -0.21 5.07
C LEU A 293 -42.47 0.62 3.88
N ALA A 294 -41.68 1.65 4.15
CA ALA A 294 -41.10 2.45 3.09
C ALA A 294 -39.97 1.69 2.37
N ALA A 295 -39.78 2.00 1.08
CA ALA A 295 -38.73 1.38 0.27
C ALA A 295 -37.31 1.70 0.80
N GLU A 296 -37.14 2.86 1.44
CA GLU A 296 -35.90 3.30 2.09
C GLU A 296 -35.53 2.48 3.34
N ASP A 297 -36.52 1.89 4.02
CA ASP A 297 -36.29 0.99 5.16
C ASP A 297 -35.79 -0.40 4.73
N ILE A 298 -35.84 -0.68 3.43
CA ILE A 298 -35.29 -1.91 2.86
C ILE A 298 -33.76 -1.80 2.79
N GLY A 299 -33.10 -2.33 3.82
CA GLY A 299 -31.66 -2.51 3.80
C GLY A 299 -31.20 -3.35 2.60
N VAL A 300 -30.08 -2.98 1.98
CA VAL A 300 -29.48 -3.71 0.86
C VAL A 300 -28.74 -4.94 1.40
N PRO A 301 -29.11 -6.16 0.98
CA PRO A 301 -28.40 -7.39 1.34
C PRO A 301 -26.91 -7.37 0.98
N MET A 302 -26.09 -8.02 1.82
CA MET A 302 -24.62 -8.02 1.66
C MET A 302 -24.14 -8.59 0.32
N ASN A 303 -24.82 -9.60 -0.24
CA ASN A 303 -24.48 -10.14 -1.55
C ASN A 303 -24.63 -9.11 -2.68
N ILE A 304 -25.62 -8.21 -2.60
CA ILE A 304 -25.81 -7.14 -3.59
C ILE A 304 -24.70 -6.09 -3.46
N TRP A 305 -24.26 -5.79 -2.22
CA TRP A 305 -23.08 -4.95 -2.01
C TRP A 305 -21.80 -5.56 -2.59
N GLN A 306 -21.64 -6.89 -2.51
CA GLN A 306 -20.53 -7.59 -3.15
C GLN A 306 -20.60 -7.46 -4.67
N GLU A 307 -21.78 -7.59 -5.29
CA GLU A 307 -21.95 -7.36 -6.73
C GLU A 307 -21.60 -5.93 -7.15
N ALA A 308 -22.00 -4.91 -6.37
CA ALA A 308 -21.62 -3.52 -6.62
C ALA A 308 -20.10 -3.33 -6.54
N THR A 309 -19.48 -3.97 -5.55
CA THR A 309 -18.02 -3.98 -5.37
C THR A 309 -17.31 -4.67 -6.54
N GLU A 310 -17.86 -5.78 -7.05
CA GLU A 310 -17.31 -6.46 -8.23
C GLU A 310 -17.38 -5.61 -9.49
N ARG A 311 -18.47 -4.84 -9.67
CA ARG A 311 -18.62 -3.88 -10.79
C ARG A 311 -17.54 -2.80 -10.74
N HIS A 312 -17.30 -2.22 -9.56
CA HIS A 312 -16.19 -1.30 -9.35
C HIS A 312 -14.84 -1.93 -9.72
N TYR A 313 -14.55 -3.14 -9.22
CA TYR A 313 -13.29 -3.82 -9.54
C TYR A 313 -13.13 -4.16 -11.03
N LYS A 314 -14.21 -4.50 -11.73
CA LYS A 314 -14.17 -4.73 -13.18
C LYS A 314 -13.76 -3.45 -13.92
N LEU A 315 -14.34 -2.30 -13.56
CA LEU A 315 -13.95 -1.01 -14.13
C LEU A 315 -12.49 -0.66 -13.79
N MET A 316 -12.09 -0.78 -12.52
CA MET A 316 -10.72 -0.47 -12.10
C MET A 316 -9.67 -1.34 -12.80
N ARG A 317 -9.93 -2.65 -12.98
CA ARG A 317 -9.04 -3.54 -13.75
C ARG A 317 -8.91 -3.09 -15.20
N LEU A 318 -9.99 -2.61 -15.80
CA LEU A 318 -9.96 -2.09 -17.16
C LEU A 318 -9.11 -0.82 -17.24
N LEU A 319 -9.34 0.15 -16.33
CA LEU A 319 -8.54 1.38 -16.23
C LEU A 319 -7.05 1.10 -16.01
N GLN A 320 -6.70 0.18 -15.10
CA GLN A 320 -5.32 -0.26 -14.84
C GLN A 320 -4.65 -0.92 -16.05
N SER A 321 -5.44 -1.46 -16.98
CA SER A 321 -4.93 -2.16 -18.16
C SER A 321 -4.73 -1.28 -19.39
N ILE A 322 -5.01 0.03 -19.29
CA ILE A 322 -4.75 1.00 -20.35
C ILE A 322 -3.24 1.24 -20.44
N PRO A 323 -2.59 1.02 -21.60
CA PRO A 323 -1.17 1.31 -21.81
C PRO A 323 -0.93 2.83 -22.04
N GLY A 324 -1.44 3.67 -21.14
CA GLY A 324 -1.49 5.12 -21.24
C GLY A 324 -1.45 5.81 -19.87
N VAL A 325 -1.78 7.09 -19.82
CA VAL A 325 -1.87 7.86 -18.57
C VAL A 325 -3.32 8.03 -18.18
N VAL A 326 -3.73 7.51 -17.02
CA VAL A 326 -5.11 7.60 -16.55
C VAL A 326 -5.19 8.49 -15.32
N THR A 327 -6.06 9.50 -15.35
CA THR A 327 -6.34 10.40 -14.24
C THR A 327 -7.77 10.17 -13.75
N LEU A 328 -7.90 9.83 -12.47
CA LEU A 328 -9.18 9.67 -11.79
C LEU A 328 -9.39 10.86 -10.87
N ILE A 329 -10.51 11.55 -11.00
CA ILE A 329 -10.89 12.64 -10.10
C ILE A 329 -11.88 12.11 -9.07
N ALA A 330 -11.69 12.49 -7.80
CA ALA A 330 -12.64 12.22 -6.74
C ALA A 330 -12.76 13.38 -5.76
N ARG A 331 -13.90 13.47 -5.08
CA ARG A 331 -14.07 14.33 -3.92
C ARG A 331 -13.36 13.71 -2.71
N GLY A 332 -12.90 14.55 -1.82
CA GLY A 332 -12.36 14.16 -0.53
C GLY A 332 -13.00 14.98 0.58
N LYS A 333 -13.15 14.37 1.74
CA LYS A 333 -13.69 15.04 2.93
C LYS A 333 -12.96 14.65 4.19
N GLU A 334 -12.93 15.57 5.15
CA GLU A 334 -12.63 15.24 6.53
C GLU A 334 -13.84 14.57 7.17
N VAL A 335 -13.62 13.42 7.80
CA VAL A 335 -14.58 12.76 8.67
C VAL A 335 -13.99 12.64 10.06
N THR A 336 -14.83 12.53 11.08
CA THR A 336 -14.35 12.22 12.42
C THR A 336 -13.64 10.86 12.39
N ALA A 337 -12.44 10.78 12.96
CA ALA A 337 -11.72 9.52 13.07
C ALA A 337 -12.50 8.58 13.99
N LEU A 338 -12.48 7.28 13.69
CA LEU A 338 -13.14 6.26 14.50
C LEU A 338 -12.07 5.35 15.12
N ASP A 339 -12.30 4.91 16.35
CA ASP A 339 -11.46 3.91 17.01
C ASP A 339 -11.70 2.50 16.43
N GLY A 340 -10.99 1.49 16.95
CA GLY A 340 -11.14 0.09 16.53
C GLY A 340 -12.52 -0.52 16.82
N GLN A 341 -13.38 0.21 17.54
CA GLN A 341 -14.70 -0.17 18.00
C GLN A 341 -15.78 0.67 17.27
N GLY A 342 -15.37 1.50 16.30
CA GLY A 342 -16.25 2.32 15.48
C GLY A 342 -16.76 3.58 16.18
N ARG A 343 -16.20 3.97 17.33
CA ARG A 343 -16.61 5.17 18.07
C ARG A 343 -15.77 6.38 17.62
N PRO A 344 -16.38 7.58 17.49
CA PRO A 344 -15.63 8.80 17.18
C PRO A 344 -14.51 9.08 18.19
N ILE A 345 -13.30 9.34 17.70
CA ILE A 345 -12.17 9.82 18.50
C ILE A 345 -12.30 11.35 18.59
N PRO A 346 -12.55 11.92 19.79
CA PRO A 346 -12.74 13.35 19.94
C PRO A 346 -11.51 14.14 19.46
N GLY A 347 -11.73 15.15 18.62
CA GLY A 347 -10.69 16.04 18.13
C GLY A 347 -9.81 15.46 17.01
N GLU A 348 -9.96 14.18 16.65
CA GLU A 348 -9.22 13.57 15.56
C GLU A 348 -10.06 13.50 14.29
N ARG A 349 -9.50 13.99 13.19
CA ARG A 349 -10.13 13.94 11.86
C ARG A 349 -9.32 13.05 10.95
N SER A 350 -10.02 12.17 10.24
CA SER A 350 -9.47 11.32 9.20
C SER A 350 -9.96 11.84 7.86
N TYR A 351 -9.04 12.06 6.93
CA TYR A 351 -9.41 12.47 5.59
C TYR A 351 -9.72 11.23 4.74
N ARG A 352 -10.86 11.20 4.06
CA ARG A 352 -11.30 10.08 3.22
C ARG A 352 -11.69 10.54 1.82
N VAL A 353 -11.36 9.70 0.85
CA VAL A 353 -11.84 9.82 -0.53
C VAL A 353 -13.31 9.41 -0.57
N GLU A 354 -14.14 10.23 -1.20
CA GLU A 354 -15.52 9.89 -1.47
C GLU A 354 -15.56 9.00 -2.71
N GLY A 355 -15.57 7.70 -2.48
CA GLY A 355 -15.61 6.68 -3.52
C GLY A 355 -15.54 5.31 -2.88
N HIS A 356 -15.35 4.26 -3.69
CA HIS A 356 -15.09 2.95 -3.13
C HIS A 356 -13.82 2.97 -2.27
N LYS A 357 -13.85 2.27 -1.12
CA LYS A 357 -12.79 2.31 -0.09
C LYS A 357 -11.38 1.92 -0.58
N HIS A 358 -11.28 1.18 -1.69
CA HIS A 358 -9.99 0.77 -2.28
C HIS A 358 -9.53 1.68 -3.43
N LEU A 359 -10.30 2.69 -3.83
CA LEU A 359 -9.98 3.54 -4.97
C LEU A 359 -8.56 4.12 -4.90
N ALA A 360 -8.19 4.71 -3.75
CA ALA A 360 -6.85 5.25 -3.55
C ALA A 360 -5.75 4.18 -3.51
N TYR A 361 -6.05 2.99 -2.99
CA TYR A 361 -5.12 1.87 -2.91
C TYR A 361 -4.79 1.26 -4.29
N ASP A 362 -5.80 1.22 -5.16
CA ASP A 362 -5.71 0.66 -6.50
C ASP A 362 -4.98 1.59 -7.48
N CYS A 363 -4.82 2.87 -7.14
CA CYS A 363 -4.07 3.84 -7.92
C CYS A 363 -2.55 3.71 -7.68
N SER A 364 -1.79 4.01 -8.73
CA SER A 364 -0.33 4.05 -8.67
C SER A 364 0.18 5.29 -7.94
N VAL A 365 -0.53 6.41 -8.02
CA VAL A 365 -0.20 7.66 -7.32
C VAL A 365 -1.46 8.30 -6.79
N TRP A 366 -1.38 8.92 -5.61
CA TRP A 366 -2.44 9.66 -4.97
C TRP A 366 -1.99 11.09 -4.68
N VAL A 367 -2.67 12.05 -5.31
CA VAL A 367 -2.53 13.48 -5.13
C VAL A 367 -3.74 14.03 -4.36
N ARG A 368 -3.48 14.88 -3.36
CA ARG A 368 -4.50 15.67 -2.65
C ARG A 368 -4.33 17.15 -2.93
N LEU A 369 -5.41 17.80 -3.35
CA LEU A 369 -5.52 19.25 -3.48
C LEU A 369 -6.36 19.83 -2.34
N SER A 370 -5.98 21.02 -1.90
CA SER A 370 -6.67 21.76 -0.84
C SER A 370 -6.69 23.24 -1.19
N ARG A 371 -7.64 23.98 -0.60
CA ARG A 371 -7.68 25.44 -0.65
C ARG A 371 -6.76 26.06 0.42
N ASP A 372 -6.47 25.31 1.47
CA ASP A 372 -5.79 25.81 2.67
C ASP A 372 -4.28 25.51 2.66
N HIS A 373 -3.85 24.53 1.88
CA HIS A 373 -2.45 24.13 1.78
C HIS A 373 -2.07 23.75 0.36
N ALA A 374 -0.78 23.84 0.07
CA ALA A 374 -0.22 23.41 -1.21
C ALA A 374 -0.54 21.95 -1.53
N PRO A 375 -0.57 21.57 -2.83
CA PRO A 375 -0.82 20.19 -3.26
C PRO A 375 0.09 19.19 -2.56
N LEU A 376 -0.46 18.01 -2.24
CA LEU A 376 0.27 16.92 -1.60
C LEU A 376 0.31 15.70 -2.52
N VAL A 377 1.49 15.09 -2.66
CA VAL A 377 1.60 13.71 -3.11
C VAL A 377 1.49 12.83 -1.87
N VAL A 378 0.32 12.23 -1.66
CA VAL A 378 0.00 11.41 -0.47
C VAL A 378 0.76 10.09 -0.50
N GLY A 379 0.88 9.49 -1.68
CA GLY A 379 1.63 8.25 -1.87
C GLY A 379 1.86 7.95 -3.35
N ALA A 380 2.93 7.19 -3.63
CA ALA A 380 3.25 6.72 -4.97
C ALA A 380 3.84 5.31 -4.90
N ARG A 381 3.36 4.42 -5.77
CA ARG A 381 3.94 3.09 -6.02
C ARG A 381 5.11 3.21 -6.99
N SER A 382 6.13 3.97 -6.60
CA SER A 382 7.32 4.20 -7.42
C SER A 382 8.54 4.41 -6.53
N VAL A 383 9.58 3.60 -6.75
CA VAL A 383 10.88 3.78 -6.10
C VAL A 383 11.49 5.13 -6.50
N ARG A 384 11.26 5.54 -7.75
CA ARG A 384 11.81 6.76 -8.34
C ARG A 384 11.21 8.04 -7.73
N ALA A 385 9.95 7.96 -7.27
CA ALA A 385 9.29 9.07 -6.60
C ALA A 385 9.89 9.41 -5.23
N GLY A 386 10.72 8.52 -4.66
CA GLY A 386 11.37 8.74 -3.38
C GLY A 386 10.41 8.75 -2.19
N ILE A 387 9.19 8.22 -2.37
CA ILE A 387 8.19 8.05 -1.31
C ILE A 387 8.03 6.56 -1.09
N ARG A 388 8.45 6.06 0.07
CA ARG A 388 8.21 4.69 0.50
C ARG A 388 6.81 4.59 1.08
N PRO A 389 5.89 3.86 0.43
CA PRO A 389 4.52 3.70 0.93
C PRO A 389 4.52 3.15 2.38
N GLY A 390 3.72 3.77 3.25
CA GLY A 390 3.57 3.36 4.64
C GLY A 390 4.69 3.79 5.60
N VAL A 391 5.75 4.43 5.10
CA VAL A 391 6.86 4.94 5.92
C VAL A 391 6.99 6.44 5.81
N ASP A 392 7.06 6.94 4.57
CA ASP A 392 7.32 8.36 4.32
C ASP A 392 6.01 9.16 4.38
N LYS A 393 6.10 10.40 4.89
CA LYS A 393 4.95 11.31 4.99
C LYS A 393 4.55 11.85 3.61
N PRO A 394 3.30 12.30 3.44
CA PRO A 394 2.89 13.04 2.25
C PRO A 394 3.85 14.18 1.93
N ARG A 395 4.20 14.31 0.65
CA ARG A 395 5.14 15.34 0.17
C ARG A 395 4.37 16.56 -0.34
N CYS A 396 4.70 17.74 0.17
CA CYS A 396 4.19 19.01 -0.32
C CYS A 396 4.86 19.41 -1.64
N VAL A 397 4.07 19.78 -2.64
CA VAL A 397 4.53 20.18 -3.98
C VAL A 397 3.70 21.40 -4.44
N PRO A 398 4.12 22.63 -4.09
CA PRO A 398 3.37 23.86 -4.43
C PRO A 398 3.11 24.04 -5.93
N GLU A 399 4.11 23.74 -6.77
CA GLU A 399 4.04 23.89 -8.23
C GLU A 399 3.72 22.56 -8.92
N LEU A 400 2.79 21.78 -8.35
CA LEU A 400 2.45 20.49 -8.90
C LEU A 400 1.81 20.62 -10.29
N SER A 401 2.42 19.99 -11.29
CA SER A 401 1.77 19.63 -12.55
C SER A 401 1.75 18.11 -12.72
N LEU A 402 0.70 17.59 -13.39
CA LEU A 402 0.65 16.15 -13.68
C LEU A 402 1.69 15.74 -14.73
N GLU A 403 2.07 16.64 -15.64
CA GLU A 403 3.16 16.38 -16.59
C GLU A 403 4.47 16.07 -15.85
N TRP A 404 4.89 16.96 -14.95
CA TRP A 404 6.09 16.76 -14.14
C TRP A 404 6.00 15.48 -13.32
N LEU A 405 4.85 15.25 -12.67
CA LEU A 405 4.64 14.05 -11.86
C LEU A 405 4.77 12.78 -12.71
N VAL A 406 4.11 12.70 -13.86
CA VAL A 406 4.10 11.52 -14.72
C VAL A 406 5.48 11.23 -15.30
N PHE A 407 6.11 12.25 -15.86
CA PHE A 407 7.25 12.00 -16.72
C PHE A 407 8.59 12.24 -16.04
N ASP A 408 8.67 13.13 -15.05
CA ASP A 408 9.93 13.49 -14.41
C ASP A 408 10.07 12.80 -13.05
N VAL A 409 8.98 12.68 -12.29
CA VAL A 409 8.98 11.97 -10.99
C VAL A 409 8.81 10.46 -11.17
N LEU A 410 7.77 10.01 -11.87
CA LEU A 410 7.57 8.57 -12.11
C LEU A 410 8.52 8.04 -13.19
N GLY A 411 8.89 8.88 -14.17
CA GLY A 411 9.76 8.47 -15.27
C GLY A 411 9.07 7.64 -16.33
N TYR A 412 7.75 7.77 -16.46
CA TYR A 412 6.97 7.02 -17.45
C TYR A 412 7.38 7.39 -18.88
N ARG A 413 7.51 6.39 -19.76
CA ARG A 413 7.79 6.59 -21.19
C ARG A 413 6.96 5.58 -21.99
N ALA A 414 6.14 6.06 -22.93
CA ALA A 414 5.26 5.20 -23.72
C ALA A 414 6.00 4.11 -24.50
N GLU A 415 7.22 4.40 -24.96
CA GLU A 415 8.11 3.47 -25.66
C GLU A 415 8.40 2.17 -24.87
N GLN A 416 8.27 2.22 -23.54
CA GLN A 416 8.47 1.07 -22.66
C GLN A 416 7.32 0.06 -22.75
N ASN A 417 6.13 0.45 -23.22
CA ASN A 417 4.97 -0.43 -23.28
C ASN A 417 4.83 -1.18 -24.60
N ARG A 418 5.76 -1.01 -25.54
CA ARG A 418 5.78 -1.78 -26.78
C ARG A 418 5.84 -3.26 -26.47
N THR A 419 4.88 -4.00 -27.01
CA THR A 419 4.84 -5.46 -26.92
C THR A 419 6.10 -6.00 -27.59
N THR A 420 7.08 -6.41 -26.79
CA THR A 420 8.25 -7.10 -27.33
C THR A 420 7.82 -8.54 -27.57
N THR A 421 7.64 -8.92 -28.84
CA THR A 421 7.26 -10.27 -29.30
C THR A 421 8.40 -11.28 -29.09
N GLY A 422 8.91 -11.38 -27.86
CA GLY A 422 10.06 -12.19 -27.49
C GLY A 422 9.84 -12.82 -26.13
N SER A 423 8.84 -13.69 -26.01
CA SER A 423 8.78 -14.63 -24.90
C SER A 423 9.84 -15.71 -25.14
N GLU A 424 11.00 -15.60 -24.51
CA GLU A 424 11.90 -16.74 -24.35
C GLU A 424 11.17 -17.82 -23.56
N VAL A 425 10.87 -18.93 -24.23
CA VAL A 425 10.43 -20.15 -23.58
C VAL A 425 11.63 -20.71 -22.85
N VAL A 426 11.68 -20.56 -21.52
CA VAL A 426 12.63 -21.28 -20.69
C VAL A 426 12.25 -22.76 -20.77
N ALA A 427 12.88 -23.50 -21.67
CA ALA A 427 12.76 -24.94 -21.71
C ALA A 427 13.29 -25.48 -20.39
N GLY A 428 12.41 -26.05 -19.57
CA GLY A 428 12.79 -26.70 -18.32
C GLY A 428 13.79 -27.81 -18.63
N ALA A 429 14.96 -27.73 -18.01
CA ALA A 429 15.94 -28.80 -18.02
C ALA A 429 15.27 -30.07 -17.48
N ALA A 430 15.05 -31.05 -18.35
CA ALA A 430 14.80 -32.41 -17.93
C ALA A 430 16.10 -32.90 -17.29
N ALA A 431 16.05 -33.17 -15.98
CA ALA A 431 17.13 -33.83 -15.28
C ALA A 431 17.30 -35.24 -15.87
N SER A 432 18.50 -35.51 -16.39
CA SER A 432 18.97 -36.84 -16.79
C SER A 432 19.32 -37.69 -15.57
#